data_AF-A0A9E1AY00-F1
#
_entry.id   AF-A0A9E1AY00-F1
#
_cell.length_a   1.000
_cell.length_b   1.000
_cell.length_c   1.000
_cell.angle_alpha   90.00
_cell.angle_beta   90.00
_cell.angle_gamma   90.00
#
_symmetry.space_group_name_H-M   'P 1'
#
loop_
_entity.id
_entity.type
_entity.pdbx_description
1 polymer ?
#
loop_
_entity_poly.entity_id
_entity_poly.type
_entity_poly.pdbx_seq_one_letter_code
_entity_poly.pdbx_strand_id
1 'polypeptide(L)'
;MKKSLKIFAVILMVMLVVFSASTFSYASPSATDIIGNMQADTNNINPNGMKKIAGRVLGLLQIVSAILAVVLIAYLGFKMVLGSANEKADVQKQFIPLIIGVTIVFAATSIANLLLGIMGS
;
A
#
# COMPACT_ATOMS: atom_id res chain seq x y z
N MET A 1 -23.63 -11.71 -8.83
CA MET A 1 -22.34 -11.03 -8.60
C MET A 1 -21.19 -11.96 -8.96
N LYS A 2 -20.35 -11.57 -9.93
CA LYS A 2 -19.15 -12.34 -10.34
C LYS A 2 -18.31 -12.61 -9.08
N LYS A 3 -17.71 -13.80 -8.94
CA LYS A 3 -17.02 -14.24 -7.70
C LYS A 3 -16.00 -13.21 -7.17
N SER A 4 -15.35 -12.48 -8.08
CA SER A 4 -14.45 -11.36 -7.78
C SER A 4 -15.11 -10.20 -7.03
N LEU A 5 -16.35 -9.82 -7.39
CA LEU A 5 -17.08 -8.76 -6.73
C LEU A 5 -17.52 -9.15 -5.31
N LYS A 6 -17.84 -10.43 -5.10
CA LYS A 6 -18.12 -10.96 -3.75
C LYS A 6 -16.86 -10.93 -2.88
N ILE A 7 -15.71 -11.32 -3.42
CA ILE A 7 -14.43 -11.28 -2.68
C ILE A 7 -14.06 -9.84 -2.28
N PHE A 8 -14.22 -8.88 -3.20
CA PHE A 8 -13.92 -7.48 -2.95
C PHE A 8 -14.87 -6.88 -1.89
N ALA A 9 -16.16 -7.19 -1.97
CA ALA A 9 -17.15 -6.74 -0.98
C ALA A 9 -16.88 -7.32 0.42
N VAL A 10 -16.47 -8.59 0.51
CA VAL A 10 -16.13 -9.22 1.80
C VAL A 10 -14.89 -8.58 2.43
N ILE A 11 -13.84 -8.31 1.63
CA ILE A 11 -12.63 -7.63 2.11
C ILE A 11 -12.95 -6.22 2.64
N LEU A 12 -13.77 -5.46 1.90
CA LEU A 12 -14.19 -4.12 2.31
C LEU A 12 -14.98 -4.13 3.63
N MET A 13 -15.85 -5.13 3.80
CA MET A 13 -16.66 -5.30 5.01
C MET A 13 -15.80 -5.66 6.23
N VAL A 14 -14.81 -6.55 6.06
CA VAL A 14 -13.86 -6.91 7.14
C VAL A 14 -13.04 -5.68 7.56
N MET A 15 -12.60 -4.86 6.61
CA MET A 15 -11.85 -3.64 6.91
C MET A 15 -12.68 -2.65 7.75
N LEU A 16 -13.96 -2.44 7.41
CA LEU A 16 -14.88 -1.59 8.19
C LEU A 16 -15.11 -2.07 9.62
N VAL A 17 -15.18 -3.39 9.84
CA VAL A 17 -15.35 -3.98 11.17
C VAL A 17 -14.09 -3.78 12.02
N VAL A 18 -12.90 -3.93 11.43
CA VAL A 18 -11.62 -3.69 12.13
C VAL A 18 -11.48 -2.21 12.53
N PHE A 19 -11.90 -1.27 11.69
CA PHE A 19 -11.94 0.16 12.00
C PHE A 19 -13.01 0.55 13.04
N SER A 20 -14.06 -0.25 13.19
CA SER A 20 -15.08 -0.03 14.23
C SER A 20 -14.66 -0.61 15.58
N ALA A 21 -13.73 -1.59 15.60
CA ALA A 21 -13.19 -2.21 16.81
C ALA A 21 -12.03 -1.43 17.45
N SER A 22 -11.46 -0.42 16.77
CA SER A 22 -10.52 0.52 17.38
C SER A 22 -11.26 1.47 18.33
N THR A 23 -11.40 1.00 19.58
CA THR A 23 -11.67 1.73 20.83
C THR A 23 -12.18 3.16 20.70
N PHE A 24 -13.51 3.34 20.71
CA PHE A 24 -14.10 4.59 21.19
C PHE A 24 -13.86 4.66 22.71
N SER A 25 -12.83 5.41 23.10
CA SER A 25 -12.58 5.77 24.50
C SER A 25 -13.65 6.75 24.95
N TYR A 26 -14.56 6.31 25.81
CA TYR A 26 -15.42 7.21 26.58
C TYR A 26 -14.57 7.93 27.63
N ALA A 27 -14.12 9.15 27.32
CA ALA A 27 -13.48 10.03 28.29
C ALA A 27 -14.19 11.39 28.29
N SER A 28 -14.95 11.66 29.36
CA SER A 28 -15.10 13.03 29.87
C SER A 28 -13.84 13.28 30.71
N PRO A 29 -12.94 14.17 30.27
CA PRO A 29 -13.10 15.62 30.43
C PRO A 29 -12.72 16.42 29.17
N SER A 30 -12.94 17.74 29.21
CA SER A 30 -12.74 18.74 28.15
C SER A 30 -11.59 18.47 27.16
N ALA A 31 -11.85 18.66 25.87
CA ALA A 31 -10.93 18.39 24.75
C ALA A 31 -9.53 19.02 24.91
N THR A 32 -9.41 20.11 25.66
CA THR A 32 -8.14 20.80 25.95
C THR A 32 -7.17 19.96 26.80
N ASP A 33 -7.67 19.19 27.77
CA ASP A 33 -6.84 18.39 28.68
C ASP A 33 -6.37 17.08 28.02
N ILE A 34 -7.16 16.55 27.07
CA ILE A 34 -6.78 15.38 26.29
C ILE A 34 -5.63 15.71 25.34
N ILE A 35 -5.68 16.85 24.66
CA ILE A 35 -4.64 17.26 23.70
C ILE A 35 -3.34 17.69 24.42
N GLY A 36 -3.44 18.35 25.57
CA GLY A 36 -2.28 18.80 26.35
C GLY A 36 -1.43 17.66 26.94
N ASN A 37 -2.04 16.49 27.18
CA ASN A 37 -1.41 15.40 27.92
C ASN A 37 -1.17 14.13 27.07
N MET A 38 -1.31 14.21 25.74
CA MET A 38 -0.89 13.11 24.84
C MET A 38 0.65 13.05 24.75
N GLN A 39 1.29 12.48 25.76
CA GLN A 39 2.71 12.15 25.67
C GLN A 39 2.84 10.75 25.08
N ALA A 40 3.40 10.65 23.87
CA ALA A 40 3.74 9.36 23.28
C ALA A 40 4.79 8.67 24.15
N ASP A 41 4.41 7.60 24.86
CA ASP A 41 5.36 6.78 25.62
C ASP A 41 6.28 6.04 24.64
N THR A 42 7.49 6.56 24.46
CA THR A 42 8.50 6.04 23.53
C THR A 42 9.60 5.27 24.28
N ASN A 43 9.47 5.14 25.61
CA ASN A 43 10.52 4.67 26.52
C ASN A 43 10.97 3.21 26.30
N ASN A 44 10.22 2.41 25.53
CA ASN A 44 10.54 1.01 25.24
C ASN A 44 10.50 0.65 23.75
N ILE A 45 10.42 1.64 22.85
CA ILE A 45 10.48 1.35 21.41
C ILE A 45 11.95 1.26 21.02
N ASN A 46 12.36 0.12 20.45
CA ASN A 46 13.69 -0.06 19.86
C ASN A 46 13.66 0.35 18.37
N PRO A 47 13.86 1.64 18.03
CA PRO A 47 13.71 2.14 16.65
C PRO A 47 14.63 1.43 15.67
N ASN A 48 15.80 0.98 16.13
CA ASN A 48 16.84 0.40 15.29
C ASN A 48 16.48 -1.01 14.79
N GLY A 49 15.84 -1.83 15.63
CA GLY A 49 15.35 -3.16 15.24
C GLY A 49 14.22 -3.06 14.22
N MET A 50 13.27 -2.14 14.47
CA MET A 50 12.13 -1.90 13.59
C MET A 50 12.58 -1.37 12.22
N LYS A 51 13.52 -0.40 12.19
CA LYS A 51 14.07 0.17 10.96
C LYS A 51 14.75 -0.89 10.08
N LYS A 52 15.48 -1.83 10.69
CA LYS A 52 16.19 -2.90 9.97
C LYS A 52 15.22 -3.91 9.33
N ILE A 53 14.16 -4.27 10.04
CA ILE A 53 13.12 -5.18 9.52
C ILE A 53 12.32 -4.48 8.42
N ALA A 54 11.87 -3.25 8.68
CA ALA A 54 11.10 -2.46 7.72
C ALA A 54 11.91 -2.19 6.43
N GLY A 55 13.18 -1.79 6.54
CA GLY A 55 14.04 -1.59 5.38
C GLY A 55 14.28 -2.87 4.56
N ARG A 56 14.40 -4.03 5.22
CA ARG A 56 14.54 -5.32 4.52
C ARG A 56 13.25 -5.71 3.80
N VAL A 57 12.09 -5.53 4.43
CA VAL A 57 10.78 -5.84 3.82
C VAL A 57 10.51 -4.92 2.63
N LEU A 58 10.75 -3.61 2.77
CA LEU A 58 10.61 -2.64 1.69
C LEU A 58 11.55 -2.96 0.52
N GLY A 59 12.82 -3.27 0.80
CA GLY A 59 13.79 -3.64 -0.24
C GLY A 59 13.37 -4.89 -1.02
N LEU A 60 12.90 -5.93 -0.34
CA LEU A 60 12.39 -7.13 -1.01
C LEU A 60 11.15 -6.83 -1.85
N LEU A 61 10.20 -6.04 -1.32
CA LEU A 61 9.00 -5.66 -2.04
C LEU A 61 9.31 -4.84 -3.30
N GLN A 62 10.28 -3.94 -3.22
CA GLN A 62 10.72 -3.09 -4.32
C GLN A 62 11.37 -3.91 -5.44
N ILE A 63 12.21 -4.89 -5.09
CA ILE A 63 12.84 -5.80 -6.06
C ILE A 63 11.80 -6.70 -6.73
N VAL A 64 10.91 -7.33 -5.95
CA VAL A 64 9.89 -8.24 -6.48
C VAL A 64 8.91 -7.50 -7.39
N SER A 65 8.46 -6.31 -6.97
CA SER A 65 7.57 -5.48 -7.78
C SER A 65 8.21 -4.97 -9.06
N ALA A 66 9.50 -4.61 -9.04
CA ALA A 66 10.23 -4.20 -10.24
C ALA A 66 10.28 -5.33 -11.28
N ILE A 67 10.59 -6.56 -10.86
CA ILE A 67 10.63 -7.72 -11.76
C ILE A 67 9.23 -8.00 -12.35
N LEU A 68 8.20 -8.01 -11.50
CA LEU A 68 6.81 -8.20 -11.93
C LEU A 68 6.35 -7.15 -12.93
N ALA A 69 6.70 -5.88 -12.68
CA ALA A 69 6.38 -4.78 -13.58
C ALA A 69 7.00 -4.99 -14.96
N VAL A 70 8.29 -5.34 -15.03
CA VAL A 70 8.99 -5.60 -16.30
C VAL A 70 8.34 -6.74 -17.07
N VAL A 71 8.00 -7.85 -16.40
CA VAL A 71 7.36 -9.01 -17.04
C VAL A 71 5.97 -8.66 -17.57
N LEU A 72 5.16 -7.94 -16.81
CA LEU A 72 3.81 -7.54 -17.24
C LEU A 72 3.85 -6.53 -18.39
N ILE A 73 4.77 -5.57 -18.36
CA ILE A 73 4.98 -4.62 -19.45
C ILE A 73 5.44 -5.36 -20.71
N ALA A 74 6.38 -6.30 -20.59
CA ALA A 74 6.83 -7.11 -21.73
C ALA A 74 5.67 -7.92 -22.31
N TYR A 75 4.89 -8.61 -21.47
CA TYR A 75 3.74 -9.41 -21.90
C TYR A 75 2.69 -8.56 -22.64
N LEU A 76 2.29 -7.42 -22.06
CA LEU A 76 1.34 -6.50 -22.68
C LEU A 76 1.92 -5.86 -23.94
N GLY A 77 3.22 -5.53 -23.95
CA GLY A 77 3.93 -4.97 -25.10
C GLY A 77 3.96 -5.94 -26.28
N PHE A 78 4.33 -7.20 -26.05
CA PHE A 78 4.27 -8.25 -27.08
C PHE A 78 2.85 -8.45 -27.60
N LYS A 79 1.87 -8.51 -26.70
CA LYS A 79 0.45 -8.63 -27.08
C LYS A 79 -0.03 -7.41 -27.89
N MET A 80 0.50 -6.22 -27.60
CA MET A 80 0.23 -5.01 -28.39
C MET A 80 0.87 -5.07 -29.78
N VAL A 81 2.05 -5.67 -29.94
CA VAL A 81 2.73 -5.75 -31.25
C VAL A 81 2.06 -6.80 -32.14
N LEU A 82 1.77 -7.98 -31.61
CA LEU A 82 1.27 -9.14 -32.36
C LEU A 82 -0.27 -9.17 -32.48
N GLY A 83 -0.99 -8.43 -31.65
CA GLY A 83 -2.45 -8.43 -31.63
C GLY A 83 -3.08 -7.79 -32.86
N SER A 84 -4.18 -8.36 -33.33
CA SER A 84 -5.03 -7.76 -34.36
C SER A 84 -5.63 -6.42 -33.87
N ALA A 85 -6.18 -5.59 -34.76
CA ALA A 85 -6.71 -4.26 -34.43
C ALA A 85 -7.65 -4.25 -33.21
N ASN A 86 -8.44 -5.31 -33.04
CA ASN A 86 -9.37 -5.45 -31.92
C ASN A 86 -8.67 -5.81 -30.59
N GLU A 87 -7.59 -6.60 -30.64
CA GLU A 87 -6.81 -6.97 -29.45
C GLU A 87 -5.88 -5.83 -29.01
N LYS A 88 -5.31 -5.07 -29.96
CA LYS A 88 -4.52 -3.87 -29.65
C LYS A 88 -5.31 -2.85 -28.81
N ALA A 89 -6.59 -2.65 -29.14
CA ALA A 89 -7.46 -1.72 -28.42
C ALA A 89 -7.73 -2.18 -26.97
N ASP A 90 -7.86 -3.49 -26.75
CA ASP A 90 -8.14 -4.03 -25.42
C ASP A 90 -6.88 -4.07 -24.54
N VAL A 91 -5.72 -4.31 -25.14
CA VAL A 91 -4.42 -4.23 -24.46
C VAL A 91 -4.11 -2.79 -24.03
N GLN A 92 -4.39 -1.78 -24.87
CA GLN A 92 -4.26 -0.36 -24.49
C GLN A 92 -5.10 0.01 -23.26
N LYS A 93 -6.30 -0.57 -23.10
CA LYS A 93 -7.11 -0.35 -21.91
C LYS A 93 -6.51 -0.98 -20.65
N GLN A 94 -5.80 -2.10 -20.79
CA GLN A 94 -5.07 -2.74 -19.68
C GLN A 94 -3.79 -1.99 -19.27
N PHE A 95 -3.22 -1.16 -20.14
CA PHE A 95 -2.05 -0.35 -19.78
C PHE A 95 -2.36 0.72 -18.72
N ILE A 96 -3.57 1.28 -18.71
CA ILE A 96 -3.98 2.29 -17.72
C ILE A 96 -3.90 1.76 -16.27
N PRO A 97 -4.58 0.65 -15.91
CA PRO A 97 -4.48 0.11 -14.55
C PRO A 97 -3.07 -0.39 -14.22
N LEU A 98 -2.29 -0.84 -15.20
CA LEU A 98 -0.89 -1.24 -14.99
C LEU A 98 -0.04 -0.04 -14.55
N ILE A 99 -0.11 1.09 -15.26
CA ILE A 99 0.66 2.31 -14.93
C ILE A 99 0.26 2.83 -13.56
N ILE A 100 -1.04 2.84 -13.24
CA ILE A 100 -1.54 3.23 -11.92
C ILE A 100 -0.96 2.31 -10.83
N GLY A 101 -0.99 0.99 -11.04
CA GLY A 101 -0.46 0.01 -10.10
C GLY A 101 1.02 0.21 -9.82
N VAL A 102 1.84 0.38 -10.87
CA VAL A 102 3.29 0.63 -10.73
C VAL A 102 3.55 1.93 -9.98
N THR A 103 2.81 3.00 -10.31
CA THR A 103 2.96 4.32 -9.67
C THR A 103 2.65 4.25 -8.17
N ILE A 104 1.58 3.54 -7.78
CA ILE A 104 1.20 3.40 -6.36
C ILE A 104 2.27 2.64 -5.59
N VAL A 105 2.79 1.53 -6.13
CA VAL A 105 3.84 0.75 -5.46
C VAL A 105 5.11 1.57 -5.28
N PHE A 106 5.48 2.35 -6.30
CA PHE A 106 6.63 3.23 -6.23
C PHE A 106 6.43 4.36 -5.21
N ALA A 107 5.26 5.01 -5.21
CA ALA A 107 4.92 6.05 -4.26
C ALA A 107 4.91 5.53 -2.81
N ALA A 108 4.27 4.39 -2.57
CA ALA A 108 4.24 3.77 -1.25
C ALA A 108 5.64 3.43 -0.72
N THR A 109 6.50 2.87 -1.58
CA THR A 109 7.87 2.53 -1.19
C THR A 109 8.71 3.78 -0.92
N SER A 110 8.52 4.83 -1.73
CA SER A 110 9.23 6.12 -1.55
C SER A 110 8.81 6.81 -0.25
N ILE A 111 7.51 6.86 0.05
CA ILE A 111 6.98 7.39 1.32
C ILE A 111 7.51 6.58 2.50
N ALA A 112 7.47 5.25 2.42
CA ALA A 112 7.97 4.39 3.49
C ALA A 112 9.47 4.60 3.74
N ASN A 113 10.27 4.76 2.69
CA ASN A 113 11.69 5.08 2.80
C ASN A 113 11.93 6.47 3.40
N LEU A 114 11.13 7.48 3.03
CA LEU A 114 11.19 8.80 3.67
C LEU A 114 10.89 8.70 5.16
N LEU A 115 9.79 8.05 5.54
CA LEU A 115 9.41 7.86 6.95
C LEU A 115 10.46 7.12 7.76
N LEU A 116 11.04 6.03 7.21
CA LEU A 116 12.17 5.35 7.85
C LEU A 116 13.40 6.25 7.92
N GLY A 117 13.63 7.11 6.93
CA GLY A 117 14.69 8.11 6.94
C GLY A 117 14.56 9.07 8.13
N ILE A 118 13.36 9.64 8.34
CA ILE A 118 13.10 10.59 9.44
C ILE A 118 13.08 9.90 10.81
N MET A 119 12.59 8.66 10.90
CA MET A 119 12.45 7.97 12.20
C MET A 119 13.78 7.39 12.72
N GLY A 120 14.85 7.43 11.92
CA GLY A 120 16.17 7.00 12.36
C GLY A 120 17.21 8.11 12.37
N SER A 121 16.78 9.37 12.54
CA SER A 121 17.60 10.49 13.04
C SER A 121 17.28 10.74 14.50
#